data_AF-A0A1C5BQL6-F1
#
_entry.id   AF-A0A1C5BQL6-F1
#
_cell.length_a   1.000
_cell.length_b   1.000
_cell.length_c   1.000
_cell.angle_alpha   90.00
_cell.angle_beta   90.00
_cell.angle_gamma   90.00
#
_symmetry.space_group_name_H-M   'P 1'
#
loop_
_entity.id
_entity.type
_entity.pdbx_description
1 polymer ?
#
loop_
_entity_poly.entity_id
_entity_poly.type
_entity_poly.pdbx_seq_one_letter_code
_entity_poly.pdbx_strand_id
1 'polypeptide(L)' 'MLLTTHYLEEAETLCDEIALLGAGRIVDRGSVASLRERYAARDISEVYDRVITAEEVAS' A
#
# COMPACT_ATOMS: atom_id res chain seq x y z
N MET A 1 -12.05 -6.60 -10.54
CA MET A 1 -11.63 -5.38 -11.26
C MET A 1 -10.16 -5.16 -10.95
N LEU A 2 -9.36 -4.68 -11.90
CA LEU A 2 -7.96 -4.29 -11.64
C LEU A 2 -7.84 -2.79 -11.85
N LEU A 3 -7.53 -2.07 -10.77
CA LEU A 3 -7.33 -0.63 -10.78
C LEU A 3 -5.85 -0.35 -10.48
N THR A 4 -5.20 0.44 -11.35
CA THR A 4 -3.87 0.99 -11.08
C THR A 4 -4.02 2.50 -10.97
N THR A 5 -3.75 3.04 -9.79
CA THR A 5 -3.84 4.47 -9.51
C THR A 5 -2.73 4.87 -8.55
N HIS A 6 -2.33 6.13 -8.61
CA HIS A 6 -1.48 6.75 -7.58
C HIS A 6 -2.31 7.51 -6.53
N TYR A 7 -3.64 7.56 -6.70
CA TYR A 7 -4.58 8.11 -5.73
C TYR A 7 -4.99 7.02 -4.74
N LEU A 8 -4.29 6.96 -3.61
CA LEU A 8 -4.44 5.88 -2.63
C LEU A 8 -5.84 5.83 -1.98
N GLU A 9 -6.52 6.97 -1.86
CA GLU A 9 -7.88 7.06 -1.32
C GLU A 9 -8.93 6.37 -2.23
N GLU A 10 -8.76 6.48 -3.57
CA GLU A 10 -9.59 5.75 -4.53
C GLU A 10 -9.35 4.25 -4.44
N ALA A 11 -8.08 3.83 -4.37
CA ALA A 11 -7.72 2.42 -4.24
C ALA A 11 -8.31 1.80 -2.97
N GLU A 12 -8.31 2.55 -1.87
CA GLU A 12 -8.89 2.11 -0.60
C GLU A 12 -10.41 1.96 -0.65
N THR A 13 -11.10 2.87 -1.35
CA THR A 13 -12.57 2.88 -1.41
C THR A 13 -13.09 1.84 -2.41
N LEU A 14 -12.37 1.60 -3.50
CA LEU A 14 -12.86 0.83 -4.66
C LEU A 14 -12.38 -0.63 -4.69
N CYS A 15 -11.36 -0.99 -3.92
CA CYS A 15 -10.73 -2.31 -3.98
C CYS A 15 -10.79 -3.06 -2.65
N ASP A 16 -11.11 -4.36 -2.71
CA ASP A 16 -11.06 -5.26 -1.55
C ASP A 16 -9.61 -5.59 -1.13
N GLU A 17 -8.71 -5.64 -2.11
CA GLU A 17 -7.28 -5.88 -1.93
C GLU A 17 -6.42 -4.84 -2.65
N ILE A 18 -5.27 -4.55 -2.05
CA ILE A 18 -4.28 -3.62 -2.58
C ILE A 18 -2.92 -4.33 -2.65
N ALA A 19 -2.22 -4.13 -3.76
CA ALA A 19 -0.82 -4.49 -3.93
C ALA A 19 0.01 -3.21 -4.07
N LEU A 20 1.01 -3.05 -3.21
CA LEU A 20 1.95 -1.93 -3.24
C LEU A 20 3.09 -2.28 -4.19
N LEU A 21 3.41 -1.36 -5.09
CA LEU A 21 4.47 -1.50 -6.07
C LEU A 21 5.62 -0.53 -5.77
N GLY A 22 6.82 -1.06 -5.60
CA GLY A 22 8.07 -0.32 -5.40
C GLY A 22 9.14 -0.88 -6.34
N ALA A 23 9.88 0.00 -7.02
CA ALA A 23 10.98 -0.36 -7.94
C ALA A 23 10.64 -1.50 -8.95
N GLY A 24 9.41 -1.55 -9.45
CA GLY A 24 8.94 -2.56 -10.41
C GLY A 24 8.60 -3.93 -9.82
N ARG A 25 8.49 -4.05 -8.49
CA ARG A 25 8.13 -5.27 -7.77
C ARG A 25 6.98 -5.02 -6.82
N ILE A 26 6.23 -6.08 -6.49
CA ILE A 26 5.25 -6.01 -5.41
C ILE A 26 6.01 -6.11 -4.09
N VAL A 27 5.88 -5.07 -3.27
CA VAL A 27 6.59 -4.96 -1.99
C VAL A 27 5.72 -5.47 -0.84
N ASP A 28 4.40 -5.30 -0.94
CA ASP A 28 3.43 -5.94 -0.06
C ASP A 28 2.06 -6.04 -0.74
N ARG A 29 1.20 -6.95 -0.29
CA ARG A 29 -0.17 -7.12 -0.76
C ARG A 29 -1.09 -7.61 0.36
N GLY A 30 -2.33 -7.13 0.37
CA GLY A 30 -3.37 -7.68 1.23
C GLY A 30 -4.67 -6.87 1.17
N SER A 31 -5.63 -7.22 2.03
CA SER A 31 -6.80 -6.37 2.24
C SER A 31 -6.41 -5.02 2.85
N VAL A 32 -7.24 -4.01 2.66
CA VAL A 32 -7.06 -2.68 3.30
C VAL A 32 -6.88 -2.81 4.81
N ALA A 33 -7.72 -3.61 5.47
CA ALA A 33 -7.66 -3.83 6.90
C ALA A 33 -6.34 -4.51 7.33
N SER A 34 -5.93 -5.55 6.61
CA SER A 34 -4.69 -6.28 6.91
C SER A 34 -3.44 -5.42 6.71
N LEU A 35 -3.42 -4.57 5.68
CA LEU A 35 -2.32 -3.64 5.45
C LEU A 35 -2.25 -2.60 6.56
N ARG A 36 -3.38 -1.97 6.92
CA ARG A 36 -3.43 -1.01 8.04
C ARG A 36 -2.95 -1.62 9.36
N GLU A 37 -3.38 -2.84 9.66
CA GLU A 37 -2.95 -3.56 10.86
C GLU A 37 -1.44 -3.85 10.86
N ARG A 38 -0.90 -4.38 9.75
CA ARG A 38 0.54 -4.69 9.62
C ARG A 38 1.44 -3.48 9.84
N TYR A 39 1.03 -2.30 9.36
CA TYR A 39 1.84 -1.09 9.43
C TYR A 39 1.42 -0.13 10.55
N ALA A 40 0.47 -0.53 11.41
CA ALA A 40 -0.12 0.34 12.43
C ALA A 40 -0.53 1.71 11.85
N ALA A 41 -1.22 1.67 10.71
CA ALA A 41 -1.54 2.82 9.88
C ALA A 41 -3.02 3.19 9.96
N ARG A 42 -3.32 4.48 9.87
CA ARG A 42 -4.70 4.98 9.83
C ARG A 42 -5.36 4.76 8.47
N ASP A 43 -4.59 4.91 7.41
CA ASP A 43 -5.05 4.83 6.02
C ASP A 43 -3.96 4.24 5.10
N ILE A 44 -4.31 3.98 3.83
CA ILE A 44 -3.36 3.42 2.86
C ILE A 44 -2.24 4.39 2.50
N SER A 45 -2.46 5.70 2.62
CA SER A 45 -1.40 6.70 2.42
C SER A 45 -0.30 6.53 3.47
N GLU A 46 -0.69 6.40 4.73
CA GLU A 46 0.22 6.09 5.83
C GLU A 46 0.91 4.73 5.71
N VAL A 47 0.26 3.74 5.10
CA VAL A 47 0.91 2.45 4.78
C VAL A 47 2.00 2.68 3.73
N TYR A 48 1.66 3.36 2.63
CA TYR A 48 2.58 3.63 1.54
C TYR A 48 3.82 4.39 2.01
N ASP A 49 3.65 5.44 2.82
CA ASP A 49 4.76 6.22 3.38
C ASP A 49 5.73 5.33 4.19
N ARG A 50 5.21 4.44 5.04
CA ARG A 50 6.03 3.52 5.84
C ARG A 50 6.73 2.46 5.01
N VAL A 51 6.11 2.00 3.92
CA VAL A 51 6.69 0.98 3.04
C VAL A 51 7.81 1.57 2.19
N ILE A 52 7.59 2.74 1.59
CA ILE A 52 8.60 3.41 0.75
C ILE A 52 9.79 3.89 1.58
N THR A 53 9.55 4.46 2.76
CA THR A 53 10.66 4.85 3.66
C THR A 53 11.46 3.64 4.17
N ALA A 54 10.83 2.47 4.35
CA ALA A 54 11.54 1.25 4.70
C ALA A 54 12.40 0.71 3.55
N GLU A 55 11.98 0.87 2.28
CA GLU A 55 12.79 0.49 1.11
C GLU A 55 14.00 1.41 0.91
N GLU A 56 13.88 2.72 1.15
CA GLU A 56 14.98 3.68 1.03
C GLU A 56 16.11 3.44 2.06
N VAL A 57 15.79 2.89 3.23
CA VAL A 57 16.79 2.58 4.27
C VAL A 57 17.47 1.23 4.03
N ALA A 58 16.88 0.35 3.21
CA ALA A 58 17.39 -0.99 2.92
C ALA A 58 18.29 -1.06 1.68
N SER A 59 18.43 0.03 0.91
CA SER A 59 19.30 0.14 -0.28
C SER A 59 20.52 1.02 -0.03
#